data_AF-A0A524F2I5-F1
#
_entry.id   AF-A0A524F2I5-F1
#
_cell.length_a   1.000
_cell.length_b   1.000
_cell.length_c   1.000
_cell.angle_alpha   90.00
_cell.angle_beta   90.00
_cell.angle_gamma   90.00
#
_symmetry.space_group_name_H-M   'P 1'
#
loop_
_entity.id
_entity.type
_entity.pdbx_description
1 polymer ?
#
loop_
_entity_poly.entity_id
_entity_poly.type
_entity_poly.pdbx_seq_one_letter_code
_entity_poly.pdbx_strand_id
1 'polypeptide(L)'
;MEKQKFGKNYWKKYWIPPENIIKKTQKSFKAEKIFAMGLMPIRGPSGFRKLDYDFAEKLPVKEIITHLEEHHFNVLGVVIKDTDGACMWDTKIGWNPTDRDILGEFVDAGKDSNVRIMASFTSMNDGYQGHIHPDRVSRHGSTGHHTDYDVNGEKIKTPYRPGDSTTRCEGEMRVDIPDGKTFYDVQKKIPFLQNKIDSKKGAARGARGVGFIPTTSFMCPNSEHVEYLVDLAGEVVKNYKIEAFFADYIRYDGEFTDICCCERCVAKFVRQYGDPRKIMKS
;
A
#
# COMPACT_ATOMS: atom_id res chain seq x y z
N MET A 1 -11.54 27.01 -24.03
CA MET A 1 -11.50 25.67 -23.38
C MET A 1 -12.60 25.61 -22.33
N GLU A 2 -13.74 25.01 -22.67
CA GLU A 2 -14.85 24.81 -21.73
C GLU A 2 -14.46 23.80 -20.65
N LYS A 3 -14.73 24.15 -19.39
CA LYS A 3 -14.60 23.24 -18.25
C LYS A 3 -15.68 22.17 -18.35
N GLN A 4 -15.29 20.93 -18.60
CA GLN A 4 -16.17 19.77 -18.55
C GLN A 4 -16.79 19.65 -17.14
N LYS A 5 -18.11 19.83 -17.04
CA LYS A 5 -18.88 19.55 -15.81
C LYS A 5 -19.16 18.04 -15.74
N PHE A 6 -18.45 17.33 -14.86
CA PHE A 6 -18.71 15.92 -14.59
C PHE A 6 -20.04 15.77 -13.82
N GLY A 7 -21.06 15.17 -14.45
CA GLY A 7 -22.34 14.87 -13.83
C GLY A 7 -22.27 13.75 -12.77
N LYS A 8 -23.22 13.74 -11.83
CA LYS A 8 -23.33 12.84 -10.66
C LYS A 8 -23.34 11.32 -10.94
N ASN A 9 -23.21 10.85 -12.18
CA ASN A 9 -23.32 9.44 -12.58
C ASN A 9 -22.15 8.90 -13.42
N TYR A 10 -21.04 9.63 -13.54
CA TYR A 10 -19.93 9.24 -14.43
C TYR A 10 -19.39 7.83 -14.12
N TRP A 11 -19.38 7.42 -12.84
CA TRP A 11 -18.81 6.14 -12.38
C TRP A 11 -19.59 4.88 -12.79
N LYS A 12 -20.92 4.96 -13.00
CA LYS A 12 -21.73 3.78 -13.41
C LYS A 12 -21.31 3.20 -14.77
N LYS A 13 -20.59 3.98 -15.59
CA LYS A 13 -20.14 3.58 -16.93
C LYS A 13 -18.78 2.88 -16.95
N TYR A 14 -18.00 2.96 -15.85
CA TYR A 14 -16.58 2.57 -15.90
C TYR A 14 -16.25 1.17 -15.43
N TRP A 15 -17.14 0.46 -14.74
CA TRP A 15 -16.94 -0.98 -14.53
C TRP A 15 -18.20 -1.66 -13.97
N ILE A 16 -18.99 -2.28 -14.85
CA ILE A 16 -19.78 -3.45 -14.44
C ILE A 16 -18.96 -4.64 -14.94
N PRO A 17 -18.43 -5.50 -14.05
CA PRO A 17 -17.71 -6.69 -14.51
C PRO A 17 -18.64 -7.46 -15.46
N PRO A 18 -18.20 -7.82 -16.66
CA PRO A 18 -19.07 -8.52 -17.59
C PRO A 18 -19.58 -9.82 -16.96
N GLU A 19 -20.82 -10.19 -17.28
CA GLU A 19 -21.58 -11.25 -16.58
C GLU A 19 -20.82 -12.60 -16.59
N ASN A 20 -20.05 -12.87 -17.63
CA ASN A 20 -19.18 -14.04 -17.71
C ASN A 20 -18.08 -14.04 -16.63
N ILE A 21 -17.52 -12.88 -16.28
CA ILE A 21 -16.56 -12.75 -15.17
C ILE A 21 -17.29 -12.99 -13.86
N ILE A 22 -18.48 -12.41 -13.65
CA ILE A 22 -19.28 -12.64 -12.44
C ILE A 22 -19.60 -14.13 -12.28
N LYS A 23 -20.11 -14.79 -13.33
CA LYS A 23 -20.41 -16.23 -13.34
C LYS A 23 -19.17 -17.09 -13.15
N LYS A 24 -18.05 -16.73 -13.77
CA LYS A 24 -16.77 -17.42 -13.59
C LYS A 24 -16.31 -17.30 -12.14
N THR A 25 -16.35 -16.10 -11.56
CA THR A 25 -15.99 -15.85 -10.17
C THR A 25 -16.93 -16.62 -9.23
N GLN A 26 -18.25 -16.51 -9.38
CA GLN A 26 -19.24 -17.31 -8.64
C GLN A 26 -18.94 -18.81 -8.71
N LYS A 27 -18.62 -19.33 -9.90
CA LYS A 27 -18.25 -20.75 -10.08
C LYS A 27 -16.93 -21.10 -9.40
N SER A 28 -15.89 -20.28 -9.55
CA SER A 28 -14.59 -20.49 -8.90
C SER A 28 -14.72 -20.51 -7.37
N PHE A 29 -15.51 -19.59 -6.82
CA PHE A 29 -15.76 -19.47 -5.38
C PHE A 29 -16.90 -20.37 -4.89
N LYS A 30 -17.56 -21.13 -5.78
CA LYS A 30 -18.73 -21.98 -5.50
C LYS A 30 -19.87 -21.25 -4.76
N ALA A 31 -20.16 -20.02 -5.16
CA ALA A 31 -21.12 -19.14 -4.49
C ALA A 31 -22.23 -18.64 -5.42
N GLU A 32 -23.46 -18.53 -4.91
CA GLU A 32 -24.60 -17.96 -5.65
C GLU A 32 -24.52 -16.44 -5.75
N LYS A 33 -24.00 -15.76 -4.72
CA LYS A 33 -23.72 -14.32 -4.68
C LYS A 33 -22.32 -14.13 -4.13
N ILE A 34 -21.65 -13.01 -4.41
CA ILE A 34 -20.33 -12.71 -3.83
C ILE A 34 -20.50 -11.63 -2.76
N PHE A 35 -20.13 -11.96 -1.53
CA PHE A 35 -20.07 -11.03 -0.41
C PHE A 35 -18.62 -11.01 0.05
N ALA A 36 -17.94 -9.90 -0.23
CA ALA A 36 -16.51 -9.75 -0.01
C ALA A 36 -16.23 -8.69 1.05
N MET A 37 -15.24 -8.97 1.90
CA MET A 37 -14.67 -8.02 2.85
C MET A 37 -13.20 -7.79 2.53
N GLY A 38 -12.72 -6.57 2.74
CA GLY A 38 -11.29 -6.24 2.70
C GLY A 38 -10.78 -5.97 4.11
N LEU A 39 -9.63 -6.54 4.47
CA LEU A 39 -8.98 -6.37 5.76
C LEU A 39 -7.54 -5.89 5.57
N MET A 40 -7.16 -4.86 6.33
CA MET A 40 -5.78 -4.39 6.46
C MET A 40 -5.27 -4.70 7.87
N PRO A 41 -4.53 -5.81 8.08
CA PRO A 41 -4.21 -6.34 9.41
C PRO A 41 -3.49 -5.35 10.33
N ILE A 42 -2.66 -4.48 9.78
CA ILE A 42 -1.86 -3.53 10.55
C ILE A 42 -2.53 -2.18 10.78
N ARG A 43 -3.79 -1.99 10.35
CA ARG A 43 -4.45 -0.68 10.41
C ARG A 43 -5.22 -0.37 11.70
N GLY A 44 -4.95 -1.15 12.75
CA GLY A 44 -5.55 -0.99 14.08
C GLY A 44 -7.07 -1.17 14.12
N PRO A 45 -7.69 -1.06 15.31
CA PRO A 45 -9.13 -1.21 15.47
C PRO A 45 -9.92 0.04 15.04
N SER A 46 -9.28 1.20 14.91
CA SER A 46 -9.96 2.44 14.56
C SER A 46 -9.10 3.37 13.69
N GLY A 47 -9.66 3.77 12.56
CA GLY A 47 -9.06 4.76 11.66
C GLY A 47 -8.03 4.17 10.70
N PHE A 48 -8.36 4.20 9.40
CA PHE A 48 -7.53 3.73 8.28
C PHE A 48 -6.07 4.22 8.27
N ARG A 49 -5.75 5.34 8.94
CA ARG A 49 -4.40 5.92 8.94
C ARG A 49 -3.47 5.36 10.01
N LYS A 50 -3.96 4.62 11.00
CA LYS A 50 -3.12 4.16 12.12
C LYS A 50 -2.40 2.88 11.75
N LEU A 51 -1.07 2.87 11.81
CA LEU A 51 -0.29 1.64 11.81
C LEU A 51 -0.17 1.15 13.24
N ASP A 52 -0.56 -0.09 13.48
CA ASP A 52 -0.61 -0.71 14.79
C ASP A 52 -0.20 -2.18 14.68
N TYR A 53 1.10 -2.44 14.84
CA TYR A 53 1.63 -3.80 14.80
C TYR A 53 1.32 -4.59 16.07
N ASP A 54 1.17 -3.93 17.22
CA ASP A 54 0.81 -4.59 18.49
C ASP A 54 -0.64 -5.12 18.41
N PHE A 55 -1.53 -4.42 17.68
CA PHE A 55 -2.85 -4.93 17.30
C PHE A 55 -2.73 -6.12 16.33
N ALA A 56 -1.92 -6.02 15.29
CA ALA A 56 -1.72 -7.10 14.33
C ALA A 56 -1.16 -8.38 14.99
N GLU A 57 -0.27 -8.24 15.98
CA GLU A 57 0.26 -9.34 16.81
C GLU A 57 -0.81 -10.07 17.62
N LYS A 58 -1.96 -9.43 17.88
CA LYS A 58 -3.08 -9.98 18.66
C LYS A 58 -4.32 -10.24 17.82
N LEU A 59 -4.21 -10.15 16.50
CA LEU A 59 -5.33 -10.28 15.59
C LEU A 59 -6.00 -11.67 15.76
N PRO A 60 -7.30 -11.73 16.08
CA PRO A 60 -8.02 -12.99 16.34
C PRO A 60 -8.52 -13.59 15.02
N VAL A 61 -7.61 -14.20 14.26
CA VAL A 61 -7.85 -14.64 12.88
C VAL A 61 -9.00 -15.64 12.76
N LYS A 62 -9.07 -16.63 13.66
CA LYS A 62 -10.11 -17.66 13.63
C LYS A 62 -11.49 -17.05 13.89
N GLU A 63 -11.59 -16.18 14.88
CA GLU A 63 -12.82 -15.49 15.25
C GLU A 63 -13.31 -14.60 14.09
N ILE A 64 -12.40 -13.93 13.39
CA ILE A 64 -12.74 -13.14 12.19
C ILE A 64 -13.35 -14.04 11.11
N ILE A 65 -12.75 -15.19 10.81
CA ILE A 65 -13.27 -16.11 9.78
C ILE A 65 -14.63 -16.68 10.19
N THR A 66 -14.78 -17.15 11.44
CA THR A 66 -16.06 -17.62 11.97
C THR A 66 -17.14 -16.54 11.85
N HIS A 67 -16.83 -15.30 12.22
CA HIS A 67 -17.77 -14.20 12.15
C HIS A 67 -18.19 -13.87 10.71
N LEU A 68 -17.25 -13.90 9.76
CA LEU A 68 -17.55 -13.70 8.34
C LEU A 68 -18.46 -14.80 7.80
N GLU A 69 -18.23 -16.05 8.17
CA GLU A 69 -19.08 -17.19 7.77
C GLU A 69 -20.50 -17.09 8.36
N GLU A 70 -20.62 -16.77 9.65
CA GLU A 70 -21.91 -16.51 10.31
C GLU A 70 -22.73 -15.40 9.62
N HIS A 71 -22.04 -14.44 9.01
CA HIS A 71 -22.63 -13.31 8.28
C HIS A 71 -22.67 -13.51 6.76
N HIS A 72 -22.45 -14.73 6.29
CA HIS A 72 -22.58 -15.13 4.88
C HIS A 72 -21.62 -14.43 3.91
N PHE A 73 -20.47 -13.95 4.40
CA PHE A 73 -19.36 -13.60 3.53
C PHE A 73 -18.74 -14.87 2.95
N ASN A 74 -18.25 -14.77 1.71
CA ASN A 74 -17.59 -15.89 1.05
C ASN A 74 -16.20 -15.54 0.51
N VAL A 75 -15.79 -14.27 0.61
CA VAL A 75 -14.46 -13.82 0.22
C VAL A 75 -13.91 -12.86 1.27
N LEU A 76 -12.67 -13.11 1.68
CA LEU A 76 -11.88 -12.17 2.47
C LEU A 76 -10.62 -11.80 1.67
N GLY A 77 -10.51 -10.53 1.28
CA GLY A 77 -9.29 -9.93 0.77
C GLY A 77 -8.41 -9.43 1.91
N VAL A 78 -7.23 -10.01 2.07
CA VAL A 78 -6.26 -9.60 3.08
C VAL A 78 -5.18 -8.76 2.40
N VAL A 79 -4.94 -7.55 2.90
CA VAL A 79 -3.77 -6.76 2.50
C VAL A 79 -2.56 -7.36 3.20
N ILE A 80 -1.76 -8.12 2.46
CA ILE A 80 -0.61 -8.85 2.97
C ILE A 80 0.67 -8.03 2.91
N LYS A 81 0.72 -6.99 2.06
CA LYS A 81 1.78 -5.99 2.05
C LYS A 81 1.18 -4.60 1.99
N ASP A 82 1.48 -3.75 2.96
CA ASP A 82 0.94 -2.39 3.06
C ASP A 82 1.94 -1.34 2.51
N THR A 83 1.55 -0.06 2.47
CA THR A 83 2.29 1.07 1.89
C THR A 83 3.59 1.40 2.62
N ASP A 84 3.71 0.97 3.87
CA ASP A 84 4.93 1.03 4.67
C ASP A 84 5.95 -0.05 4.29
N GLY A 85 5.55 -1.06 3.52
CA GLY A 85 6.38 -2.21 3.14
C GLY A 85 6.23 -3.42 4.05
N ALA A 86 5.42 -3.35 5.11
CA ALA A 86 5.24 -4.45 6.06
C ALA A 86 4.55 -5.64 5.40
N CYS A 87 5.14 -6.83 5.54
CA CYS A 87 4.68 -8.11 5.01
C CYS A 87 4.01 -8.94 6.12
N MET A 88 2.80 -9.43 5.89
CA MET A 88 1.96 -10.13 6.87
C MET A 88 2.00 -11.66 6.74
N TRP A 89 3.19 -12.20 6.46
CA TRP A 89 3.41 -13.64 6.33
C TRP A 89 4.85 -13.99 6.73
N ASP A 90 5.15 -15.27 6.93
CA ASP A 90 6.52 -15.73 7.25
C ASP A 90 7.42 -15.62 6.02
N THR A 91 7.96 -14.42 5.79
CA THR A 91 8.78 -14.09 4.63
C THR A 91 10.26 -14.18 4.94
N LYS A 92 11.05 -14.67 3.96
CA LYS A 92 12.51 -14.61 3.99
C LYS A 92 13.08 -13.49 3.13
N ILE A 93 12.22 -12.80 2.39
CA ILE A 93 12.59 -11.78 1.39
C ILE A 93 12.22 -10.39 1.89
N GLY A 94 11.01 -10.25 2.44
CA GLY A 94 10.44 -8.98 2.87
C GLY A 94 10.71 -8.62 4.32
N TRP A 95 10.05 -7.57 4.78
CA TRP A 95 10.07 -7.15 6.17
C TRP A 95 8.74 -7.50 6.84
N ASN A 96 8.74 -8.50 7.72
CA ASN A 96 7.61 -8.81 8.57
C ASN A 96 7.84 -8.23 9.98
N PRO A 97 7.16 -7.15 10.37
CA PRO A 97 7.32 -6.57 11.70
C PRO A 97 6.58 -7.29 12.82
N THR A 98 5.68 -8.23 12.53
CA THR A 98 4.88 -8.90 13.57
C THR A 98 5.45 -10.25 14.00
N ASP A 99 6.46 -10.75 13.28
CA ASP A 99 7.00 -12.11 13.41
C ASP A 99 5.92 -13.21 13.37
N ARG A 100 4.73 -12.89 12.84
CA ARG A 100 3.60 -13.81 12.69
C ARG A 100 3.32 -14.13 11.23
N ASP A 101 2.94 -15.38 10.97
CA ASP A 101 2.44 -15.79 9.67
C ASP A 101 0.93 -15.51 9.52
N ILE A 102 0.54 -14.23 9.59
CA ILE A 102 -0.88 -13.83 9.61
C ILE A 102 -1.63 -14.33 8.35
N LEU A 103 -1.03 -14.28 7.17
CA LEU A 103 -1.61 -14.85 5.95
C LEU A 103 -1.80 -16.37 6.07
N GLY A 104 -0.80 -17.10 6.57
CA GLY A 104 -0.91 -18.53 6.82
C GLY A 104 -2.05 -18.87 7.75
N GLU A 105 -2.19 -18.12 8.83
CA GLU A 105 -3.30 -18.27 9.78
C GLU A 105 -4.67 -18.06 9.12
N PHE A 106 -4.82 -17.05 8.25
CA PHE A 106 -6.06 -16.82 7.51
C PHE A 106 -6.35 -17.94 6.51
N VAL A 107 -5.32 -18.43 5.81
CA VAL A 107 -5.45 -19.57 4.89
C VAL A 107 -5.86 -20.82 5.64
N ASP A 108 -5.27 -21.09 6.80
CA ASP A 108 -5.59 -22.24 7.64
C ASP A 108 -7.00 -22.16 8.21
N ALA A 109 -7.40 -21.02 8.77
CA ALA A 109 -8.76 -20.82 9.27
C ALA A 109 -9.79 -20.89 8.14
N GLY A 110 -9.44 -20.41 6.94
CA GLY A 110 -10.30 -20.46 5.76
C GLY A 110 -10.58 -21.87 5.22
N LYS A 111 -9.68 -22.84 5.45
CA LYS A 111 -9.80 -24.22 4.89
C LYS A 111 -11.08 -24.92 5.28
N ASP A 112 -11.50 -24.74 6.53
CA ASP A 112 -12.68 -25.42 7.11
C ASP A 112 -13.96 -24.56 6.99
N SER A 113 -13.86 -23.38 6.38
CA SER A 113 -14.96 -22.42 6.21
C SER A 113 -15.41 -22.28 4.76
N ASN A 114 -16.56 -21.64 4.55
CA ASN A 114 -16.97 -21.18 3.21
C ASN A 114 -16.31 -19.86 2.76
N VAL A 115 -15.39 -19.30 3.55
CA VAL A 115 -14.70 -18.04 3.27
C VAL A 115 -13.41 -18.29 2.50
N ARG A 116 -13.27 -17.62 1.36
CA ARG A 116 -12.16 -17.79 0.42
C ARG A 116 -11.17 -16.65 0.58
N ILE A 117 -9.90 -16.99 0.73
CA ILE A 117 -8.84 -16.00 1.00
C ILE A 117 -8.25 -15.50 -0.31
N MET A 118 -8.26 -14.17 -0.48
CA MET A 118 -7.52 -13.46 -1.52
C MET A 118 -6.43 -12.62 -0.87
N ALA A 119 -5.28 -12.51 -1.53
CA ALA A 119 -4.19 -11.66 -1.08
C ALA A 119 -4.12 -10.39 -1.94
N SER A 120 -3.84 -9.27 -1.30
CA SER A 120 -3.55 -7.99 -1.96
C SER A 120 -2.21 -7.46 -1.48
N PHE A 121 -1.37 -7.00 -2.40
CA PHE A 121 -0.08 -6.41 -2.07
C PHE A 121 0.03 -4.99 -2.62
N THR A 122 0.60 -4.07 -1.84
CA THR A 122 0.92 -2.72 -2.30
C THR A 122 2.23 -2.73 -3.07
N SER A 123 2.18 -2.36 -4.35
CA SER A 123 3.31 -2.54 -5.28
C SER A 123 4.38 -1.46 -5.15
N MET A 124 4.02 -0.19 -5.39
CA MET A 124 5.00 0.87 -5.66
C MET A 124 5.23 1.86 -4.52
N ASN A 125 4.37 1.85 -3.50
CA ASN A 125 4.60 2.58 -2.26
C ASN A 125 5.27 1.64 -1.27
N ASP A 126 6.46 2.02 -0.81
CA ASP A 126 7.23 1.20 0.11
C ASP A 126 8.13 2.06 1.01
N GLY A 127 7.69 2.30 2.24
CA GLY A 127 8.46 3.05 3.24
C GLY A 127 9.76 2.34 3.62
N TYR A 128 9.67 1.03 3.88
CA TYR A 128 10.81 0.20 4.28
C TYR A 128 11.87 0.09 3.18
N GLN A 129 11.48 -0.36 1.97
CA GLN A 129 12.42 -0.50 0.85
C GLN A 129 13.02 0.86 0.46
N GLY A 130 12.24 1.94 0.51
CA GLY A 130 12.78 3.28 0.27
C GLY A 130 13.83 3.73 1.29
N HIS A 131 13.73 3.25 2.53
CA HIS A 131 14.70 3.51 3.58
C HIS A 131 16.00 2.72 3.40
N ILE A 132 15.91 1.41 3.16
CA ILE A 132 17.11 0.56 3.03
C ILE A 132 17.74 0.58 1.63
N HIS A 133 16.98 0.96 0.60
CA HIS A 133 17.43 1.06 -0.78
C HIS A 133 17.00 2.40 -1.44
N PRO A 134 17.53 3.54 -0.96
CA PRO A 134 17.18 4.87 -1.48
C PRO A 134 17.58 5.07 -2.95
N ASP A 135 18.50 4.28 -3.47
CA ASP A 135 18.91 4.25 -4.88
C ASP A 135 17.81 3.68 -5.80
N ARG A 136 16.91 2.83 -5.26
CA ARG A 136 15.79 2.22 -5.99
C ARG A 136 14.57 3.13 -6.12
N VAL A 137 14.54 4.25 -5.40
CA VAL A 137 13.42 5.19 -5.35
C VAL A 137 13.33 6.02 -6.64
N SER A 138 12.10 6.35 -7.06
CA SER A 138 11.82 7.26 -8.18
C SER A 138 12.32 8.67 -7.88
N ARG A 139 12.73 9.38 -8.93
CA ARG A 139 13.25 10.75 -8.85
C ARG A 139 12.36 11.73 -9.60
N HIS A 140 12.29 12.96 -9.09
CA HIS A 140 11.64 14.08 -9.75
C HIS A 140 12.40 14.52 -11.00
N GLY A 141 11.67 14.93 -12.02
CA GLY A 141 12.20 15.50 -13.27
C GLY A 141 12.04 17.01 -13.37
N SER A 142 11.27 17.61 -12.45
CA SER A 142 10.98 19.04 -12.45
C SER A 142 11.22 19.65 -11.07
N THR A 143 11.10 20.97 -10.98
CA THR A 143 11.06 21.68 -9.70
C THR A 143 9.60 21.88 -9.29
N GLY A 144 9.30 21.63 -8.02
CA GLY A 144 7.94 21.78 -7.50
C GLY A 144 7.92 21.77 -5.98
N HIS A 145 6.77 21.42 -5.41
CA HIS A 145 6.61 21.25 -3.97
C HIS A 145 5.76 20.02 -3.68
N HIS A 146 6.07 19.31 -2.59
CA HIS A 146 5.16 18.30 -2.02
C HIS A 146 4.56 18.79 -0.71
N THR A 147 3.38 18.26 -0.37
CA THR A 147 2.85 18.39 0.99
C THR A 147 3.69 17.53 1.93
N ASP A 148 4.29 18.16 2.93
CA ASP A 148 5.07 17.54 3.99
C ASP A 148 4.51 17.97 5.35
N TYR A 149 5.19 17.58 6.42
CA TYR A 149 4.86 17.94 7.79
C TYR A 149 6.08 18.53 8.49
N ASP A 150 5.89 19.57 9.30
CA ASP A 150 6.94 20.07 10.18
C ASP A 150 7.05 19.22 11.47
N VAL A 151 7.92 19.65 12.40
CA VAL A 151 8.10 18.96 13.71
C VAL A 151 6.83 18.95 14.57
N ASN A 152 5.91 19.89 14.35
CA ASN A 152 4.64 20.00 15.05
C ASN A 152 3.49 19.28 14.30
N GLY A 153 3.80 18.61 13.18
CA GLY A 153 2.85 17.96 12.29
C GLY A 153 1.94 18.91 11.53
N GLU A 154 2.35 20.17 11.37
CA GLU A 154 1.66 21.10 10.50
C GLU A 154 2.03 20.83 9.05
N LYS A 155 1.03 20.88 8.16
CA LYS A 155 1.26 20.70 6.73
C LYS A 155 2.08 21.87 6.20
N ILE A 156 3.22 21.57 5.62
CA ILE A 156 4.09 22.53 4.95
C ILE A 156 4.26 22.15 3.48
N LYS A 157 4.69 23.12 2.66
CA LYS A 157 5.12 22.86 1.29
C LYS A 157 6.65 22.76 1.28
N THR A 158 7.16 21.58 1.04
CA THR A 158 8.61 21.36 0.91
C THR A 158 8.97 21.42 -0.57
N PRO A 159 9.91 22.29 -0.99
CA PRO A 159 10.35 22.33 -2.38
C PRO A 159 11.18 21.11 -2.75
N TYR A 160 11.06 20.66 -4.00
CA TYR A 160 11.94 19.65 -4.61
C TYR A 160 12.51 20.17 -5.93
N ARG A 161 13.61 19.57 -6.38
CA ARG A 161 14.33 19.86 -7.63
C ARG A 161 14.48 18.59 -8.47
N PRO A 162 14.81 18.72 -9.77
CA PRO A 162 15.14 17.57 -10.59
C PRO A 162 16.24 16.72 -9.97
N GLY A 163 16.03 15.41 -9.90
CA GLY A 163 16.94 14.44 -9.27
C GLY A 163 16.64 14.15 -7.79
N ASP A 164 15.82 14.96 -7.12
CA ASP A 164 15.44 14.70 -5.74
C ASP A 164 14.61 13.41 -5.60
N SER A 165 14.73 12.76 -4.45
CA SER A 165 13.95 11.56 -4.13
C SER A 165 12.47 11.89 -3.98
N THR A 166 11.62 10.96 -4.37
CA THR A 166 10.17 11.00 -4.09
C THR A 166 9.81 10.54 -2.67
N THR A 167 10.81 10.20 -1.86
CA THR A 167 10.64 9.91 -0.43
C THR A 167 10.12 11.14 0.30
N ARG A 168 9.02 10.98 1.06
CA ARG A 168 8.40 12.06 1.82
C ARG A 168 7.64 11.54 3.03
N CYS A 169 7.24 12.43 3.92
CA CYS A 169 6.34 12.06 5.01
C CYS A 169 4.99 11.57 4.45
N GLU A 170 4.53 10.42 4.91
CA GLU A 170 3.29 9.83 4.44
C GLU A 170 2.08 10.61 4.95
N GLY A 171 1.17 10.96 4.04
CA GLY A 171 -0.08 11.63 4.35
C GLY A 171 -1.13 10.70 4.95
N GLU A 172 -1.07 9.40 4.74
CA GLU A 172 -2.07 8.42 5.18
C GLU A 172 -1.62 7.48 6.31
N MET A 173 -0.42 7.62 6.89
CA MET A 173 0.09 6.71 7.93
C MET A 173 0.45 7.46 9.21
N ARG A 174 0.05 6.95 10.37
CA ARG A 174 0.36 7.48 11.69
C ARG A 174 0.69 6.34 12.64
N VAL A 175 1.68 6.51 13.49
CA VAL A 175 2.12 5.53 14.47
C VAL A 175 1.98 6.15 15.86
N ASP A 176 1.26 5.47 16.74
CA ASP A 176 1.27 5.83 18.16
C ASP A 176 2.46 5.19 18.86
N ILE A 177 2.94 5.83 19.92
CA ILE A 177 3.96 5.22 20.79
C ILE A 177 3.21 4.41 21.85
N PRO A 178 3.38 3.07 21.89
CA PRO A 178 2.73 2.26 22.89
C PRO A 178 3.16 2.66 24.30
N ASP A 179 2.27 2.43 25.28
CA ASP A 179 2.56 2.72 26.68
C ASP A 179 3.87 2.06 27.14
N GLY A 180 4.73 2.84 27.78
CA GLY A 180 6.02 2.38 28.29
C GLY A 180 7.14 2.24 27.24
N LYS A 181 6.88 2.51 25.94
CA LYS A 181 7.92 2.60 24.91
C LYS A 181 8.33 4.04 24.64
N THR A 182 9.56 4.26 24.20
CA THR A 182 9.98 5.57 23.67
C THR A 182 9.80 5.63 22.15
N PHE A 183 9.84 6.84 21.57
CA PHE A 183 9.92 7.01 20.12
C PHE A 183 11.04 6.15 19.50
N TYR A 184 12.22 6.15 20.11
CA TYR A 184 13.37 5.41 19.60
C TYR A 184 13.17 3.89 19.68
N ASP A 185 12.43 3.38 20.66
CA ASP A 185 12.11 1.96 20.72
C ASP A 185 11.19 1.53 19.59
N VAL A 186 10.21 2.37 19.24
CA VAL A 186 9.33 2.14 18.08
C VAL A 186 10.10 2.32 16.77
N GLN A 187 11.00 3.30 16.69
CA GLN A 187 11.82 3.56 15.50
C GLN A 187 12.79 2.40 15.18
N LYS A 188 13.25 1.64 16.18
CA LYS A 188 14.03 0.40 15.91
C LYS A 188 13.23 -0.61 15.07
N LYS A 189 11.91 -0.70 15.32
CA LYS A 189 10.99 -1.54 14.55
C LYS A 189 10.61 -0.89 13.22
N ILE A 190 10.40 0.44 13.22
CA ILE A 190 9.99 1.23 12.05
C ILE A 190 11.09 2.26 11.73
N PRO A 191 12.16 1.89 11.02
CA PRO A 191 13.35 2.74 10.88
C PRO A 191 13.12 4.01 10.06
N PHE A 192 12.01 4.06 9.31
CA PHE A 192 11.56 5.22 8.54
C PHE A 192 10.56 6.12 9.29
N LEU A 193 10.31 5.85 10.58
CA LEU A 193 9.49 6.72 11.43
C LEU A 193 10.19 8.06 11.68
N GLN A 194 9.48 9.18 11.51
CA GLN A 194 10.02 10.52 11.74
C GLN A 194 9.56 11.08 13.08
N ASN A 195 10.41 11.89 13.71
CA ASN A 195 10.05 12.68 14.89
C ASN A 195 9.22 13.92 14.50
N LYS A 196 8.09 13.65 13.83
CA LYS A 196 7.08 14.61 13.38
C LYS A 196 5.73 14.03 13.76
N ILE A 197 4.91 14.79 14.49
CA ILE A 197 3.66 14.27 15.07
C ILE A 197 2.45 15.03 14.54
N ASP A 198 1.53 14.35 13.88
CA ASP A 198 0.24 14.94 13.51
C ASP A 198 -0.63 15.03 14.77
N SER A 199 -0.91 16.24 15.22
CA SER A 199 -1.76 16.51 16.39
C SER A 199 -3.23 16.75 16.00
N LYS A 200 -3.55 16.85 14.70
CA LYS A 200 -4.87 17.26 14.24
C LYS A 200 -5.84 16.08 14.23
N LYS A 201 -6.95 16.23 14.96
CA LYS A 201 -8.11 15.33 14.91
C LYS A 201 -9.22 15.99 14.11
N GLY A 202 -9.70 15.32 13.07
CA GLY A 202 -10.79 15.84 12.24
C GLY A 202 -11.72 14.75 11.70
N ALA A 203 -12.92 15.17 11.31
CA ALA A 203 -13.96 14.26 10.81
C ALA A 203 -13.74 13.81 9.35
N ALA A 204 -12.95 14.52 8.56
CA ALA A 204 -12.64 14.16 7.17
C ALA A 204 -11.64 12.99 7.09
N ARG A 205 -11.74 12.13 6.06
CA ARG A 205 -10.87 10.95 5.87
C ARG A 205 -9.37 11.25 6.09
N GLY A 206 -8.87 12.34 5.51
CA GLY A 206 -7.46 12.77 5.62
C GLY A 206 -7.08 13.49 6.91
N ALA A 207 -8.01 13.67 7.85
CA ALA A 207 -7.79 14.29 9.16
C ALA A 207 -8.10 13.33 10.34
N ARG A 208 -8.46 12.08 10.06
CA ARG A 208 -8.72 11.03 11.06
C ARG A 208 -7.42 10.32 11.44
N GLY A 209 -6.68 10.87 12.40
CA GLY A 209 -5.54 10.18 13.01
C GLY A 209 -4.49 11.14 13.54
N VAL A 210 -4.12 10.97 14.82
CA VAL A 210 -2.97 11.63 15.45
C VAL A 210 -1.74 10.72 15.39
N GLY A 211 -0.55 11.18 15.78
CA GLY A 211 0.61 10.32 15.99
C GLY A 211 1.78 10.60 15.05
N PHE A 212 2.86 9.84 15.22
CA PHE A 212 4.12 10.04 14.50
C PHE A 212 4.00 9.65 13.04
N ILE A 213 4.70 10.38 12.18
CA ILE A 213 4.54 10.28 10.73
C ILE A 213 5.73 9.50 10.16
N PRO A 214 5.52 8.30 9.59
CA PRO A 214 6.57 7.62 8.84
C PRO A 214 6.78 8.28 7.48
N THR A 215 7.93 8.01 6.84
CA THR A 215 8.07 8.28 5.41
C THR A 215 7.46 7.16 4.56
N THR A 216 7.13 7.50 3.33
CA THR A 216 6.90 6.55 2.23
C THR A 216 7.82 6.91 1.08
N SER A 217 8.04 5.97 0.16
CA SER A 217 8.77 6.21 -1.08
C SER A 217 8.00 5.64 -2.26
N PHE A 218 8.02 6.36 -3.38
CA PHE A 218 7.58 5.81 -4.66
C PHE A 218 8.75 5.09 -5.31
N MET A 219 8.70 3.77 -5.31
CA MET A 219 9.76 2.95 -5.86
C MET A 219 9.79 3.09 -7.39
N CYS A 220 10.98 2.94 -7.99
CA CYS A 220 11.13 3.05 -9.44
C CYS A 220 10.71 1.73 -10.12
N PRO A 221 9.81 1.73 -11.11
CA PRO A 221 9.43 0.51 -11.84
C PRO A 221 10.53 -0.02 -12.77
N ASN A 222 11.67 0.66 -12.85
CA ASN A 222 12.86 0.23 -13.59
C ASN A 222 14.07 0.03 -12.65
N SER A 223 13.85 -0.12 -11.35
CA SER A 223 14.88 -0.55 -10.39
C SER A 223 14.63 -1.99 -9.95
N GLU A 224 15.60 -2.56 -9.23
CA GLU A 224 15.55 -3.88 -8.60
C GLU A 224 14.38 -4.09 -7.62
N HIS A 225 13.58 -3.04 -7.36
CA HIS A 225 12.35 -3.16 -6.59
C HIS A 225 11.32 -4.06 -7.29
N VAL A 226 11.31 -4.11 -8.62
CA VAL A 226 10.36 -4.97 -9.35
C VAL A 226 10.69 -6.44 -9.14
N GLU A 227 11.96 -6.80 -9.18
CA GLU A 227 12.47 -8.14 -8.89
C GLU A 227 12.12 -8.54 -7.45
N TYR A 228 12.34 -7.65 -6.48
CA TYR A 228 11.89 -7.84 -5.10
C TYR A 228 10.38 -8.13 -4.99
N LEU A 229 9.53 -7.37 -5.69
CA LEU A 229 8.08 -7.61 -5.69
C LEU A 229 7.70 -8.96 -6.33
N VAL A 230 8.38 -9.34 -7.42
CA VAL A 230 8.17 -10.63 -8.08
C VAL A 230 8.58 -11.78 -7.16
N ASP A 231 9.69 -11.65 -6.45
CA ASP A 231 10.16 -12.64 -5.49
C ASP A 231 9.18 -12.79 -4.31
N LEU A 232 8.68 -11.69 -3.75
CA LEU A 232 7.63 -11.73 -2.72
C LEU A 232 6.36 -12.40 -3.24
N ALA A 233 5.88 -12.01 -4.42
CA ALA A 233 4.71 -12.62 -5.02
C ALA A 233 4.92 -14.12 -5.25
N GLY A 234 6.10 -14.51 -5.72
CA GLY A 234 6.53 -15.90 -5.91
C GLY A 234 6.51 -16.70 -4.61
N GLU A 235 7.03 -16.15 -3.52
CA GLU A 235 6.98 -16.76 -2.19
C GLU A 235 5.54 -16.99 -1.73
N VAL A 236 4.67 -15.98 -1.89
CA VAL A 236 3.26 -16.07 -1.50
C VAL A 236 2.52 -17.14 -2.30
N VAL A 237 2.56 -17.07 -3.64
CA VAL A 237 1.78 -18.00 -4.48
C VAL A 237 2.29 -19.44 -4.40
N LYS A 238 3.56 -19.64 -4.02
CA LYS A 238 4.15 -20.97 -3.83
C LYS A 238 3.77 -21.59 -2.49
N ASN A 239 3.72 -20.79 -1.43
CA ASN A 239 3.58 -21.31 -0.07
C ASN A 239 2.14 -21.28 0.45
N TYR A 240 1.28 -20.41 -0.09
CA TYR A 240 -0.06 -20.18 0.44
C TYR A 240 -1.15 -20.52 -0.58
N LYS A 241 -2.18 -21.25 -0.12
CA LYS A 241 -3.35 -21.58 -0.94
C LYS A 241 -4.35 -20.42 -0.95
N ILE A 242 -3.99 -19.37 -1.70
CA ILE A 242 -4.87 -18.23 -1.97
C ILE A 242 -5.64 -18.43 -3.29
N GLU A 243 -6.84 -17.86 -3.37
CA GLU A 243 -7.72 -18.03 -4.53
C GLU A 243 -7.51 -16.93 -5.59
N ALA A 244 -6.98 -15.79 -5.17
CA ALA A 244 -6.57 -14.71 -6.05
C ALA A 244 -5.47 -13.86 -5.39
N PHE A 245 -4.64 -13.26 -6.23
CA PHE A 245 -3.57 -12.36 -5.84
C PHE A 245 -3.72 -11.04 -6.61
N PHE A 246 -3.81 -9.93 -5.88
CA PHE A 246 -3.98 -8.60 -6.43
C PHE A 246 -2.73 -7.77 -6.21
N ALA A 247 -2.14 -7.33 -7.32
CA ALA A 247 -1.22 -6.21 -7.32
C ALA A 247 -2.03 -4.93 -7.18
N ASP A 248 -2.07 -4.37 -5.97
CA ASP A 248 -2.73 -3.08 -5.78
C ASP A 248 -2.01 -2.02 -6.63
N TYR A 249 -2.83 -1.13 -7.18
CA TYR A 249 -2.43 -0.25 -8.27
C TYR A 249 -1.40 0.80 -7.82
N ILE A 250 -0.63 1.25 -8.79
CA ILE A 250 0.30 2.37 -8.64
C ILE A 250 -0.51 3.64 -8.39
N ARG A 251 -0.62 4.06 -7.13
CA ARG A 251 -1.01 5.45 -6.83
C ARG A 251 0.20 6.32 -6.98
N TYR A 252 0.51 6.77 -8.19
CA TYR A 252 1.18 8.06 -8.25
C TYR A 252 0.19 9.05 -7.66
N ASP A 253 0.54 9.60 -6.50
CA ASP A 253 -0.22 10.69 -5.90
C ASP A 253 -0.43 11.71 -7.02
N GLY A 254 -1.68 12.14 -7.26
CA GLY A 254 -2.04 12.92 -8.45
C GLY A 254 -1.26 14.23 -8.61
N GLU A 255 -0.52 14.62 -7.57
CA GLU A 255 0.45 15.70 -7.55
C GLU A 255 1.76 15.40 -8.34
N PHE A 256 2.10 14.13 -8.59
CA PHE A 256 3.34 13.72 -9.24
C PHE A 256 3.13 13.32 -10.69
N THR A 257 3.23 14.32 -11.56
CA THR A 257 3.27 14.14 -13.02
C THR A 257 4.71 14.09 -13.56
N ASP A 258 5.70 14.28 -12.70
CA ASP A 258 7.10 14.55 -13.07
C ASP A 258 8.09 13.48 -12.59
N ILE A 259 7.59 12.29 -12.28
CA ILE A 259 8.38 11.18 -11.73
C ILE A 259 8.93 10.26 -12.83
N CYS A 260 9.69 9.24 -12.43
CA CYS A 260 10.41 8.33 -13.32
C CYS A 260 11.49 9.04 -14.14
N CYS A 261 12.16 10.05 -13.56
CA CYS A 261 13.24 10.80 -14.22
C CYS A 261 14.64 10.42 -13.73
N CYS A 262 14.79 9.27 -13.06
CA CYS A 262 16.10 8.73 -12.72
C CYS A 262 16.86 8.27 -13.98
N GLU A 263 18.19 8.15 -13.89
CA GLU A 263 19.06 7.74 -15.00
C GLU A 263 18.62 6.42 -15.64
N ARG A 264 18.15 5.44 -14.84
CA ARG A 264 17.63 4.15 -15.33
C ARG A 264 16.45 4.34 -16.27
N CYS A 265 15.46 5.14 -15.86
CA CYS A 265 14.26 5.41 -16.66
C CYS A 265 14.62 6.20 -17.92
N VAL A 266 15.45 7.25 -17.79
CA VAL A 266 15.88 8.06 -18.93
C VAL A 266 16.66 7.21 -19.93
N ALA A 267 17.62 6.42 -19.48
CA ALA A 267 18.41 5.54 -20.35
C ALA A 267 17.55 4.47 -21.03
N LYS A 268 16.59 3.87 -20.31
CA LYS A 268 15.64 2.90 -20.89
C LYS A 268 14.78 3.56 -21.96
N PHE A 269 14.23 4.74 -21.69
CA PHE A 269 13.42 5.49 -22.64
C PHE A 269 14.23 5.89 -23.88
N VAL A 270 15.44 6.46 -23.70
CA VAL A 270 16.34 6.85 -24.80
C VAL A 270 16.69 5.66 -25.68
N ARG A 271 16.97 4.50 -25.09
CA ARG A 271 17.29 3.27 -25.83
C ARG A 271 16.12 2.78 -26.67
N GLN A 272 14.90 2.90 -26.15
CA GLN A 272 13.70 2.37 -26.80
C GLN A 272 13.11 3.33 -27.84
N TYR A 273 13.16 4.63 -27.57
CA TYR A 273 12.43 5.63 -28.35
C TYR A 273 13.32 6.75 -28.93
N GLY A 274 14.58 6.87 -28.48
CA GLY A 274 15.48 7.96 -28.84
C GLY A 274 15.45 9.13 -27.84
N ASP A 275 16.21 10.19 -28.13
CA ASP A 275 16.34 11.36 -27.25
C ASP A 275 14.96 12.00 -26.95
N PRO A 276 14.54 12.10 -25.67
CA PRO A 276 13.26 12.70 -25.27
C PRO A 276 13.01 14.08 -25.88
N ARG A 277 14.06 14.89 -26.05
CA ARG A 277 13.96 16.24 -26.65
C ARG A 277 13.60 16.21 -28.13
N LYS A 278 13.82 15.08 -28.81
CA LYS A 278 13.43 14.88 -30.22
C LYS A 278 11.97 14.40 -30.34
N ILE A 279 11.47 13.69 -29.33
CA ILE A 279 10.13 13.09 -29.34
C ILE A 279 9.08 14.10 -28.86
N MET A 280 9.36 14.87 -27.81
CA MET A 280 8.41 15.86 -27.27
C MET A 280 8.32 17.16 -28.08
N LYS A 281 8.91 17.20 -29.28
CA LYS A 281 8.83 18.34 -30.21
C LYS A 281 7.81 18.14 -31.33
N SER A 282 7.04 17.04 -31.32
CA SER A 282 5.96 16.79 -32.29
C SER A 282 4.65 17.43 -31.87
#